data_AF-A0A060XH30-F1
#
_entry.id   AF-A0A060XH30-F1
#
_cell.length_a   1.000
_cell.length_b   1.000
_cell.length_c   1.000
_cell.angle_alpha   90.00
_cell.angle_beta   90.00
_cell.angle_gamma   90.00
#
_symmetry.space_group_name_H-M   'P 1'
#
loop_
_entity.id
_entity.type
_entity.pdbx_description
1 polymer ?
#
loop_
_entity_poly.entity_id
_entity_poly.type
_entity_poly.pdbx_seq_one_letter_code
_entity_poly.pdbx_strand_id
1 'polypeptide(L)' 'MSPVECRGLWDHLNCWPHTDVGETVSQPCPRFLRTTGRVYRNCTEHGWTEPFPPHEIACEYVFETLTFPFEVG' A
#
# COMPACT_ATOMS: atom_id res chain seq x y z
N MET A 1 -0.92 12.11 -28.05
CA MET A 1 -1.17 10.98 -27.14
C MET A 1 -1.41 11.58 -25.77
N SER A 2 -2.48 11.20 -25.07
CA SER A 2 -2.62 11.55 -23.65
C SER A 2 -1.42 11.02 -22.87
N PRO A 3 -1.00 11.67 -21.77
CA PRO A 3 -0.02 11.07 -20.86
C PRO A 3 -0.45 9.64 -20.52
N VAL A 4 0.50 8.70 -20.50
CA VAL A 4 0.22 7.40 -19.90
C VAL A 4 0.12 7.65 -18.41
N GLU A 5 -1.04 7.35 -17.85
CA GLU A 5 -1.41 7.72 -16.49
C GLU A 5 -2.20 6.57 -15.86
N CYS A 6 -2.07 6.44 -14.55
CA CYS A 6 -2.87 5.50 -13.78
C CYS A 6 -4.13 6.19 -13.29
N ARG A 7 -5.30 5.72 -13.74
CA ARG A 7 -6.59 6.19 -13.24
C ARG A 7 -6.74 5.90 -11.75
N GLY A 8 -7.59 6.69 -11.09
CA GLY A 8 -7.94 6.46 -9.69
C GLY A 8 -8.44 5.03 -9.47
N LEU A 9 -7.96 4.40 -8.39
CA LEU A 9 -8.23 3.01 -8.06
C LEU A 9 -8.72 2.90 -6.61
N TRP A 10 -9.70 2.04 -6.39
CA TRP A 10 -10.10 1.60 -5.06
C TRP A 10 -9.73 0.13 -4.91
N ASP A 11 -8.90 -0.20 -3.92
CA ASP A 11 -8.40 -1.58 -3.71
C ASP A 11 -9.01 -2.26 -2.47
N HIS A 12 -10.24 -1.86 -2.10
CA HIS A 12 -10.98 -2.29 -0.90
C HIS A 12 -10.47 -1.73 0.43
N LEU A 13 -9.27 -1.13 0.48
CA LEU A 13 -8.73 -0.53 1.69
C LEU A 13 -8.37 0.95 1.49
N ASN A 14 -7.75 1.28 0.36
CA ASN A 14 -7.26 2.62 0.07
C ASN A 14 -7.79 3.17 -1.25
N CYS A 15 -8.05 4.49 -1.23
CA CYS A 15 -8.29 5.27 -2.43
C CYS A 15 -6.95 5.73 -2.99
N TRP A 16 -6.61 5.25 -4.18
CA TRP A 16 -5.44 5.68 -4.93
C TRP A 16 -5.86 6.79 -5.90
N PRO A 17 -5.21 7.96 -5.83
CA PRO A 17 -5.55 9.09 -6.70
C PRO A 17 -5.15 8.78 -8.14
N HIS A 18 -5.53 9.68 -9.04
CA HIS A 18 -4.90 9.73 -10.36
C HIS A 18 -3.40 10.05 -10.22
N THR A 19 -2.54 9.44 -11.03
CA THR A 19 -1.08 9.49 -10.85
C THR A 19 -0.36 9.30 -12.18
N ASP A 20 0.72 10.05 -12.39
CA ASP A 20 1.51 9.99 -13.62
C ASP A 20 2.45 8.78 -13.63
N VAL A 21 2.73 8.22 -14.81
CA VAL A 21 3.68 7.11 -14.93
C VAL A 21 5.07 7.49 -14.44
N GLY A 22 5.65 6.60 -13.63
CA GLY A 22 6.94 6.81 -12.98
C GLY A 22 6.82 7.30 -11.53
N GLU A 23 5.63 7.72 -11.09
CA GLU A 23 5.41 8.14 -9.71
C GLU A 23 5.11 6.97 -8.76
N THR A 24 5.56 7.12 -7.52
CA THR A 24 5.19 6.28 -6.38
C THR A 24 4.31 7.06 -5.43
N VAL A 25 3.11 6.56 -5.16
CA VAL A 25 2.17 7.18 -4.21
C VAL A 25 2.08 6.32 -2.97
N SER A 26 1.81 6.96 -1.83
CA SER A 26 1.55 6.27 -0.57
C SER A 26 0.23 6.67 0.06
N GLN A 27 -0.46 5.69 0.62
CA GLN A 27 -1.67 5.88 1.40
C GLN A 27 -1.44 5.41 2.84
N PRO A 28 -1.95 6.13 3.85
CA PRO A 28 -1.88 5.66 5.23
C PRO A 28 -2.74 4.41 5.42
N CYS A 29 -2.41 3.58 6.41
CA CYS A 29 -3.32 2.54 6.83
C CYS A 29 -4.68 3.10 7.27
N PRO A 30 -5.79 2.40 7.01
CA PRO A 30 -7.11 2.83 7.45
C PRO A 30 -7.16 3.06 8.95
N ARG A 31 -7.75 4.19 9.38
CA ARG A 31 -7.73 4.63 10.79
C ARG A 31 -8.32 3.61 11.78
N PHE A 32 -9.25 2.77 11.33
CA PHE A 32 -9.87 1.77 12.19
C PHE A 32 -8.91 0.65 12.64
N LEU A 33 -7.78 0.46 11.92
CA LEU A 33 -6.73 -0.50 12.29
C LEU A 33 -5.79 0.04 13.37
N ARG A 34 -5.85 1.34 13.70
CA ARG A 34 -5.03 1.99 14.74
C ARG A 34 -3.52 1.81 14.56
N THR A 35 -3.05 1.76 13.32
CA THR A 35 -1.62 1.70 12.98
C THR A 35 -1.16 2.98 12.29
N THR A 36 0.14 3.24 12.34
CA THR A 36 0.79 4.38 11.64
C THR A 36 1.45 3.95 10.33
N GLY A 37 1.17 2.74 9.87
CA GLY A 37 1.74 2.17 8.65
C GLY A 37 1.32 2.89 7.38
N ARG A 38 2.06 2.64 6.30
CA ARG A 38 1.80 3.19 4.97
C ARG A 38 1.98 2.11 3.91
N VAL A 39 1.15 2.17 2.89
CA VAL A 39 1.17 1.29 1.73
C VAL A 39 1.52 2.12 0.51
N TYR A 40 2.35 1.57 -0.37
CA TYR A 40 2.86 2.25 -1.56
C TYR A 40 2.43 1.52 -2.82
N ARG A 41 2.20 2.26 -3.91
CA ARG A 41 2.03 1.71 -5.26
C ARG A 41 2.79 2.56 -6.26
N ASN A 42 3.28 1.91 -7.31
CA ASN A 42 3.93 2.58 -8.44
C ASN A 42 2.96 2.65 -9.61
N CYS A 43 2.89 3.82 -10.24
CA CYS A 43 2.24 3.93 -11.54
C CYS A 43 3.26 3.60 -12.64
N THR A 44 2.96 2.60 -13.45
CA THR A 44 3.82 2.16 -14.57
C THR A 44 3.10 2.30 -15.89
N GLU A 45 3.81 2.18 -17.01
CA GLU A 45 3.20 2.17 -18.35
C GLU A 45 2.15 1.06 -18.51
N HIS A 46 2.18 0.03 -17.68
CA HIS A 46 1.23 -1.08 -17.64
C HIS A 46 0.10 -0.89 -16.61
N GLY A 47 0.05 0.26 -15.93
CA GLY A 47 -0.89 0.57 -14.86
C GLY A 47 -0.30 0.43 -13.45
N TRP A 48 -1.19 0.31 -12.46
CA TRP A 48 -0.82 0.20 -11.05
C TRP A 48 -0.13 -1.13 -10.74
N THR A 49 0.98 -1.07 -10.00
CA THR A 49 1.54 -2.26 -9.35
C THR A 49 0.66 -2.72 -8.19
N GLU A 50 0.88 -3.95 -7.73
CA GLU A 50 0.40 -4.40 -6.42
C GLU A 50 0.93 -3.51 -5.28
N PRO A 51 0.21 -3.41 -4.16
CA PRO A 51 0.61 -2.61 -3.01
C PRO A 51 1.84 -3.21 -2.32
N PHE A 52 2.76 -2.35 -1.89
CA PHE A 52 3.96 -2.74 -1.15
C PHE A 52 4.19 -1.85 0.08
N PRO A 53 4.49 -2.41 1.26
CA PRO A 53 4.26 -3.82 1.59
C PRO A 53 2.76 -4.17 1.45
N PRO A 54 2.40 -5.46 1.33
CA PRO A 54 1.01 -5.90 1.39
C PRO A 54 0.31 -5.31 2.61
N HIS A 55 -0.98 -4.96 2.47
CA HIS A 55 -1.75 -4.29 3.53
C HIS A 55 -1.72 -5.05 4.86
N GLU A 56 -1.72 -6.39 4.81
CA GLU A 56 -1.65 -7.25 5.99
C GLU A 56 -0.36 -7.06 6.80
N ILE A 57 0.75 -6.72 6.15
CA ILE A 57 2.03 -6.44 6.80
C ILE A 57 2.14 -4.96 7.16
N ALA A 58 1.75 -4.08 6.24
CA ALA A 58 1.85 -2.64 6.43
C ALA A 58 0.98 -2.13 7.58
N CYS A 59 -0.20 -2.73 7.75
CA CYS A 59 -1.25 -2.26 8.65
C CYS A 59 -1.51 -3.21 9.82
N GLU A 60 -0.67 -4.21 10.03
CA GLU A 60 -0.71 -5.05 11.22
C GLU A 60 -0.45 -4.20 12.46
N TYR A 61 -1.31 -4.34 13.47
CA TYR A 61 -1.05 -3.73 14.77
C TYR A 61 0.09 -4.51 15.42
N VAL A 62 1.29 -3.93 15.38
CA VAL A 62 2.40 -4.40 16.22
C VAL A 62 1.98 -4.15 17.66
N PHE A 63 1.30 -5.12 18.28
CA PHE A 63 1.26 -5.21 19.72
C PHE A 63 2.73 -5.24 20.14
N GLU A 64 3.17 -4.27 20.95
CA GLU A 64 4.54 -4.17 21.50
C GLU A 64 5.00 -5.41 22.31
N THR A 65 4.33 -6.56 22.20
CA THR A 65 4.55 -7.77 22.98
C THR A 65 4.40 -9.09 22.21
N LEU A 66 4.31 -9.13 20.88
CA LEU A 66 4.30 -10.40 20.13
C LEU A 66 5.59 -10.57 19.30
N THR A 67 6.64 -10.98 20.01
CA THR A 67 7.56 -12.05 19.60
C THR A 67 7.14 -12.78 18.32
N PHE A 68 7.93 -12.72 17.25
CA PHE A 68 7.98 -13.81 16.27
C PHE A 68 8.38 -15.08 17.04
N PRO A 69 7.53 -16.11 17.23
CA PRO A 69 7.97 -17.32 17.92
C PRO A 69 8.59 -18.34 16.98
N PHE A 70 8.76 -18.07 15.69
CA PHE A 70 9.18 -19.11 14.74
C PHE A 70 10.15 -18.61 13.66
N GLU A 71 11.31 -18.14 14.11
CA GLU A 71 12.60 -18.42 13.45
C GLU A 71 13.32 -19.62 14.12
N VAL A 72 12.58 -20.59 14.65
CA VAL A 72 13.14 -21.90 15.05
C VAL A 72 12.25 -23.03 14.56
N GLY A 73 12.53 -23.51 13.34
CA GLY A 73 12.04 -24.75 12.76
C GLY A 73 12.99 -25.24 11.70
#